data_AF-A0A2G2MC47-F1
#
_entry.id   AF-A0A2G2MC47-F1
#
_cell.length_a   1.000
_cell.length_b   1.000
_cell.length_c   1.000
_cell.angle_alpha   90.00
_cell.angle_beta   90.00
_cell.angle_gamma   90.00
#
_symmetry.space_group_name_H-M   'P 1'
#
loop_
_entity.id
_entity.type
_entity.pdbx_description
1 polymer ?
#
loop_
_entity_poly.entity_id
_entity_poly.type
_entity_poly.pdbx_seq_one_letter_code
_entity_poly.pdbx_strand_id
1 'polypeptide(L)'
;MTTRFDTDLKTLESELQNKSDFAKIATVLQAFVLPDKPASEELIRLISTLSPLFLKSTPAYSIEANDEWRAYRKAKELFYQIIYDRVAEKRRWIREDIESAKKRGQSYKTEDEVAKIRNYLPVVICPWTTEEAYKQLQPFFKFITKELAQNPISHFDIFWEVLQEAEKPIVNAFKLWWQELELHKHVEPNFIQHLEQALTWHQRSEQLEHLTETEFYKLIDLLDNSNPVLRGVAAKCIGFIYADWLEDDEFQGEKYIPIINMLEMLYQKQREGKNVVGGFINGSCADGNLKELEEHQTLAAQNFNVKEWILKVVINSPEQEPYIPGTQAFWFYVHEYLDFDAPSVHKLIDGKRYWLAMMCATESLDYGSYKIMQPVLERLLKEAPQNIAQETQRQLNYLKENK
;
A
#
# COMPACT_ATOMS: atom_id res chain seq x y z
N MET A 1 -14.35 10.68 -37.80
CA MET A 1 -13.32 9.63 -37.84
C MET A 1 -13.43 8.86 -36.54
N THR A 2 -13.60 7.54 -36.59
CA THR A 2 -13.59 6.68 -35.40
C THR A 2 -12.18 6.66 -34.83
N THR A 3 -12.00 7.04 -33.56
CA THR A 3 -10.70 6.93 -32.88
C THR A 3 -10.39 5.45 -32.66
N ARG A 4 -9.09 5.11 -32.48
CA ARG A 4 -8.70 3.76 -32.04
C ARG A 4 -9.43 3.39 -30.74
N PHE A 5 -9.55 4.34 -29.83
CA PHE A 5 -10.28 4.18 -28.58
C PHE A 5 -11.76 3.79 -28.77
N ASP A 6 -12.53 4.51 -29.60
CA ASP A 6 -13.94 4.16 -29.84
C ASP A 6 -14.08 2.78 -30.53
N THR A 7 -13.10 2.39 -31.33
CA THR A 7 -13.05 1.05 -31.94
C THR A 7 -12.80 -0.04 -30.88
N ASP A 8 -11.81 0.16 -30.02
CA ASP A 8 -11.47 -0.76 -28.92
C ASP A 8 -12.66 -0.87 -27.94
N LEU A 9 -13.32 0.25 -27.62
CA LEU A 9 -14.48 0.29 -26.74
C LEU A 9 -15.69 -0.45 -27.32
N LYS A 10 -16.02 -0.24 -28.60
CA LYS A 10 -17.10 -0.99 -29.28
C LYS A 10 -16.82 -2.49 -29.33
N THR A 11 -15.55 -2.87 -29.52
CA THR A 11 -15.13 -4.27 -29.49
C THR A 11 -15.39 -4.86 -28.11
N LEU A 12 -14.93 -4.18 -27.05
CA LEU A 12 -15.16 -4.62 -25.67
C LEU A 12 -16.64 -4.73 -25.31
N GLU A 13 -17.45 -3.72 -25.69
CA GLU A 13 -18.91 -3.73 -25.51
C GLU A 13 -19.54 -4.94 -26.21
N SER A 14 -19.14 -5.24 -27.45
CA SER A 14 -19.62 -6.38 -28.23
C SER A 14 -19.26 -7.71 -27.58
N GLU A 15 -18.02 -7.90 -27.14
CA GLU A 15 -17.59 -9.14 -26.46
C GLU A 15 -18.38 -9.37 -25.16
N LEU A 16 -18.67 -8.32 -24.40
CA LEU A 16 -19.47 -8.41 -23.18
C LEU A 16 -20.96 -8.69 -23.46
N GLN A 17 -21.54 -8.05 -24.48
CA GLN A 17 -22.93 -8.29 -24.88
C GLN A 17 -23.15 -9.71 -25.40
N ASN A 18 -22.19 -10.23 -26.17
CA ASN A 18 -22.25 -11.59 -26.73
C ASN A 18 -21.93 -12.68 -25.69
N LYS A 19 -21.61 -12.31 -24.45
CA LYS A 19 -21.19 -13.23 -23.38
C LYS A 19 -20.01 -14.11 -23.83
N SER A 20 -19.04 -13.50 -24.49
CA SER A 20 -17.79 -14.17 -24.85
C SER A 20 -17.09 -14.73 -23.62
N ASP A 21 -16.24 -15.73 -23.83
CA ASP A 21 -15.39 -16.25 -22.77
C ASP A 21 -14.45 -15.16 -22.22
N PHE A 22 -13.99 -15.35 -20.97
CA PHE A 22 -13.11 -14.38 -20.33
C PHE A 22 -11.75 -14.28 -21.02
N ALA A 23 -11.31 -15.27 -21.79
CA ALA A 23 -10.03 -15.23 -22.50
C ALA A 23 -10.03 -14.13 -23.55
N LYS A 24 -11.09 -14.06 -24.36
CA LYS A 24 -11.29 -12.99 -25.35
C LYS A 24 -11.41 -11.63 -24.68
N ILE A 25 -12.20 -11.52 -23.60
CA ILE A 25 -12.36 -10.26 -22.86
C ILE A 25 -11.01 -9.80 -22.30
N ALA A 26 -10.22 -10.70 -21.70
CA ALA A 26 -8.90 -10.40 -21.19
C ALA A 26 -7.93 -9.96 -22.30
N THR A 27 -7.96 -10.60 -23.47
CA THR A 27 -7.17 -10.18 -24.64
C THR A 27 -7.54 -8.77 -25.11
N VAL A 28 -8.83 -8.46 -25.23
CA VAL A 28 -9.29 -7.11 -25.63
C VAL A 28 -8.85 -6.07 -24.61
N LEU A 29 -9.06 -6.32 -23.31
CA LEU A 29 -8.63 -5.41 -22.24
C LEU A 29 -7.12 -5.22 -22.17
N GLN A 30 -6.34 -6.26 -22.48
CA GLN A 30 -4.88 -6.17 -22.49
C GLN A 30 -4.36 -5.33 -23.66
N ALA A 31 -5.06 -5.34 -24.79
CA ALA A 31 -4.72 -4.54 -25.97
C ALA A 31 -5.35 -3.12 -25.94
N PHE A 32 -6.25 -2.86 -24.99
CA PHE A 32 -7.02 -1.62 -24.90
C PHE A 32 -6.12 -0.41 -24.66
N VAL A 33 -6.23 0.61 -25.51
CA VAL A 33 -5.46 1.85 -25.38
C VAL A 33 -6.36 2.95 -24.84
N LEU A 34 -6.14 3.30 -23.58
CA LEU A 34 -6.76 4.45 -22.94
C LEU A 34 -6.12 5.75 -23.50
N PRO A 35 -6.89 6.74 -23.97
CA PRO A 35 -6.35 8.05 -24.34
C PRO A 35 -6.09 8.90 -23.08
N ASP A 36 -5.22 9.91 -23.23
CA ASP A 36 -4.94 10.91 -22.20
C ASP A 36 -6.08 11.93 -22.05
N LYS A 37 -6.79 12.26 -23.13
CA LYS A 37 -7.89 13.25 -23.15
C LYS A 37 -9.17 12.68 -23.79
N PRO A 38 -9.82 11.68 -23.18
CA PRO A 38 -11.08 11.15 -23.68
C PRO A 38 -12.22 12.17 -23.57
N ALA A 39 -13.22 12.07 -24.45
CA ALA A 39 -14.46 12.83 -24.30
C ALA A 39 -15.29 12.33 -23.09
N SER A 40 -16.17 13.18 -22.57
CA SER A 40 -17.02 12.82 -21.42
C SER A 40 -17.89 11.59 -21.71
N GLU A 41 -18.55 11.54 -22.87
CA GLU A 41 -19.40 10.41 -23.29
C GLU A 41 -18.61 9.10 -23.44
N GLU A 42 -17.37 9.20 -23.93
CA GLU A 42 -16.43 8.10 -24.09
C GLU A 42 -16.05 7.47 -22.74
N LEU A 43 -15.73 8.30 -21.74
CA LEU A 43 -15.45 7.80 -20.39
C LEU A 43 -16.68 7.20 -19.70
N ILE A 44 -17.85 7.80 -19.87
CA ILE A 44 -19.10 7.30 -19.29
C ILE A 44 -19.40 5.89 -19.80
N ARG A 45 -19.28 5.70 -21.12
CA ARG A 45 -19.41 4.38 -21.74
C ARG A 45 -18.37 3.41 -21.21
N LEU A 46 -17.10 3.81 -21.16
CA LEU A 46 -16.03 2.96 -20.66
C LEU A 46 -16.26 2.51 -19.21
N ILE A 47 -16.57 3.43 -18.28
CA ILE A 47 -16.86 3.07 -16.89
C ILE A 47 -18.05 2.11 -16.79
N SER A 48 -19.11 2.37 -17.54
CA SER A 48 -20.31 1.51 -17.56
C SER A 48 -19.99 0.11 -18.08
N THR A 49 -19.09 0.01 -19.06
CA THR A 49 -18.62 -1.25 -19.64
C THR A 49 -17.68 -2.01 -18.72
N LEU A 50 -16.77 -1.32 -18.00
CA LEU A 50 -15.81 -1.94 -17.08
C LEU A 50 -16.45 -2.37 -15.75
N SER A 51 -17.39 -1.58 -15.22
CA SER A 51 -17.94 -1.77 -13.87
C SER A 51 -18.44 -3.20 -13.57
N PRO A 52 -19.21 -3.87 -14.45
CA PRO A 52 -19.66 -5.24 -14.19
C PRO A 52 -18.53 -6.26 -14.03
N LEU A 53 -17.34 -5.98 -14.57
CA LEU A 53 -16.19 -6.88 -14.49
C LEU A 53 -15.50 -6.84 -13.13
N PHE A 54 -15.56 -5.73 -12.39
CA PHE A 54 -14.82 -5.56 -11.13
C PHE A 54 -15.65 -5.13 -9.91
N LEU A 55 -16.89 -4.66 -10.07
CA LEU A 55 -17.82 -4.37 -8.96
C LEU A 55 -18.48 -5.67 -8.46
N LYS A 56 -17.66 -6.66 -8.12
CA LYS A 56 -18.05 -7.97 -7.60
C LYS A 56 -16.93 -8.50 -6.70
N SER A 57 -17.20 -9.58 -5.98
CA SER A 57 -16.18 -10.27 -5.20
C SER A 57 -14.99 -10.63 -6.09
N THR A 58 -13.78 -10.41 -5.57
CA THR A 58 -12.54 -10.71 -6.30
C THR A 58 -12.52 -12.21 -6.67
N PRO A 59 -12.36 -12.57 -7.95
CA PRO A 59 -12.24 -13.96 -8.37
C PRO A 59 -11.06 -14.64 -7.66
N ALA A 60 -11.15 -15.93 -7.41
CA ALA A 60 -10.04 -16.70 -6.84
C ALA A 60 -8.81 -16.55 -7.75
N TYR A 61 -7.69 -16.11 -7.13
CA TYR A 61 -6.42 -16.05 -7.82
C TYR A 61 -5.90 -17.48 -8.07
N SER A 62 -5.56 -17.79 -9.31
CA SER A 62 -4.77 -18.98 -9.67
C SER A 62 -3.62 -18.56 -10.57
N ILE A 63 -2.44 -19.11 -10.30
CA ILE A 63 -1.23 -18.94 -11.15
C ILE A 63 -1.50 -19.57 -12.54
N GLU A 64 -2.28 -20.65 -12.59
CA GLU A 64 -2.86 -21.18 -13.82
C GLU A 64 -3.93 -20.21 -14.34
N ALA A 65 -3.49 -19.22 -15.12
CA ALA A 65 -4.24 -18.42 -16.09
C ALA A 65 -5.78 -18.36 -15.91
N ASN A 66 -6.27 -17.87 -14.76
CA ASN A 66 -7.70 -17.58 -14.61
C ASN A 66 -8.03 -16.33 -15.42
N ASP A 67 -8.60 -16.54 -16.61
CA ASP A 67 -9.03 -15.48 -17.51
C ASP A 67 -10.01 -14.50 -16.87
N GLU A 68 -10.89 -14.98 -15.99
CA GLU A 68 -11.80 -14.10 -15.24
C GLU A 68 -11.01 -13.17 -14.30
N TRP A 69 -10.00 -13.71 -13.61
CA TRP A 69 -9.13 -12.89 -12.76
C TRP A 69 -8.32 -11.88 -13.58
N ARG A 70 -7.81 -12.27 -14.76
CA ARG A 70 -7.10 -11.36 -15.68
C ARG A 70 -8.00 -10.23 -16.14
N ALA A 71 -9.21 -10.54 -16.59
CA ALA A 71 -10.20 -9.55 -17.00
C ALA A 71 -10.60 -8.63 -15.84
N TYR A 72 -10.90 -9.19 -14.66
CA TYR A 72 -11.20 -8.45 -13.44
C TYR A 72 -10.08 -7.44 -13.09
N ARG A 73 -8.83 -7.93 -13.03
CA ARG A 73 -7.66 -7.11 -12.67
C ARG A 73 -7.45 -5.98 -13.66
N LYS A 74 -7.50 -6.28 -14.96
CA LYS A 74 -7.25 -5.28 -16.01
C LYS A 74 -8.36 -4.23 -16.08
N ALA A 75 -9.62 -4.64 -15.93
CA ALA A 75 -10.75 -3.71 -15.87
C ALA A 75 -10.64 -2.76 -14.67
N LYS A 76 -10.32 -3.29 -13.48
CA LYS A 76 -10.09 -2.50 -12.27
C LYS A 76 -8.93 -1.53 -12.43
N GLU A 77 -7.84 -1.97 -13.06
CA GLU A 77 -6.67 -1.15 -13.36
C GLU A 77 -7.00 0.04 -14.28
N LEU A 78 -7.74 -0.20 -15.36
CA LEU A 78 -8.18 0.87 -16.26
C LEU A 78 -9.14 1.84 -15.56
N PHE A 79 -10.09 1.32 -14.78
CA PHE A 79 -11.02 2.14 -14.00
C PHE A 79 -10.28 3.05 -13.00
N TYR A 80 -9.33 2.50 -12.25
CA TYR A 80 -8.54 3.29 -11.31
C TYR A 80 -7.68 4.34 -12.02
N GLN A 81 -7.11 4.05 -13.19
CA GLN A 81 -6.36 5.04 -13.97
C GLN A 81 -7.22 6.23 -14.43
N ILE A 82 -8.53 6.02 -14.64
CA ILE A 82 -9.47 7.10 -14.97
C ILE A 82 -9.70 8.01 -13.76
N ILE A 83 -9.66 7.46 -12.55
CA ILE A 83 -9.99 8.16 -11.32
C ILE A 83 -8.76 8.88 -10.75
N TYR A 84 -7.59 8.26 -10.80
CA TYR A 84 -6.32 8.80 -10.31
C TYR A 84 -5.14 8.25 -11.10
N ASP A 85 -4.01 8.95 -11.12
CA ASP A 85 -2.82 8.47 -11.81
C ASP A 85 -2.11 7.35 -11.02
N ARG A 86 -2.44 6.08 -11.32
CA ARG A 86 -1.85 4.91 -10.65
C ARG A 86 -0.35 4.74 -10.85
N VAL A 87 0.24 5.51 -11.75
CA VAL A 87 1.65 5.46 -12.11
C VAL A 87 2.35 6.80 -11.80
N ALA A 88 1.73 7.63 -10.95
CA ALA A 88 2.24 8.92 -10.52
C ALA A 88 3.58 8.81 -9.78
N GLU A 89 3.72 7.87 -8.84
CA GLU A 89 4.97 7.63 -8.11
C GLU A 89 6.11 7.27 -9.09
N LYS A 90 5.86 6.33 -10.01
CA LYS A 90 6.84 5.95 -11.03
C LYS A 90 7.24 7.11 -11.93
N ARG A 91 6.31 8.03 -12.22
CA ARG A 91 6.62 9.27 -12.95
C ARG A 91 7.43 10.24 -12.13
N ARG A 92 7.12 10.37 -10.83
CA ARG A 92 7.91 11.16 -9.88
C ARG A 92 9.36 10.71 -9.85
N TRP A 93 9.62 9.42 -9.70
CA TRP A 93 10.99 8.87 -9.75
C TRP A 93 11.69 9.13 -11.08
N ILE A 94 10.98 8.99 -12.20
CA ILE A 94 11.56 9.32 -13.53
C ILE A 94 11.94 10.81 -13.59
N ARG A 95 11.11 11.70 -13.06
CA ARG A 95 11.41 13.15 -13.03
C ARG A 95 12.64 13.43 -12.16
N GLU A 96 12.73 12.81 -10.99
CA GLU A 96 13.89 12.93 -10.08
C GLU A 96 15.18 12.39 -10.71
N ASP A 97 15.10 11.25 -11.41
CA ASP A 97 16.22 10.68 -12.17
C ASP A 97 16.67 11.61 -13.31
N ILE A 98 15.71 12.18 -14.05
CA ILE A 98 15.97 13.18 -15.11
C ILE A 98 16.69 14.39 -14.53
N GLU A 99 16.21 14.92 -13.40
CA GLU A 99 16.82 16.07 -12.73
C GLU A 99 18.23 15.75 -12.23
N SER A 100 18.41 14.57 -11.64
CA SER A 100 19.71 14.09 -11.16
C SER A 100 20.71 13.87 -12.30
N ALA A 101 20.27 13.35 -13.44
CA ALA A 101 21.10 13.19 -14.64
C ALA A 101 21.49 14.55 -15.24
N LYS A 102 20.55 15.50 -15.29
CA LYS A 102 20.82 16.89 -15.72
C LYS A 102 21.88 17.56 -14.84
N LYS A 103 21.79 17.41 -13.52
CA LYS A 103 22.80 17.92 -12.56
C LYS A 103 24.20 17.33 -12.81
N ARG A 104 24.28 16.09 -13.33
CA ARG A 104 25.53 15.40 -13.68
C ARG A 104 26.01 15.67 -15.12
N GLY A 105 25.34 16.54 -15.88
CA GLY A 105 25.68 16.84 -17.27
C GLY A 105 25.43 15.68 -18.25
N GLN A 106 24.56 14.73 -17.89
CA GLN A 106 24.24 13.57 -18.72
C GLN A 106 22.98 13.83 -19.55
N SER A 107 22.96 13.29 -20.77
CA SER A 107 21.72 13.23 -21.57
C SER A 107 20.82 12.12 -21.02
N TYR A 108 19.55 12.44 -20.81
CA TYR A 108 18.55 11.50 -20.33
C TYR A 108 17.27 11.62 -21.18
N LYS A 109 16.54 10.51 -21.31
CA LYS A 109 15.28 10.43 -22.07
C LYS A 109 14.20 11.31 -21.43
N THR A 110 13.21 11.75 -22.19
CA THR A 110 12.06 12.46 -21.60
C THR A 110 11.19 11.50 -20.79
N GLU A 111 10.37 12.03 -19.89
CA GLU A 111 9.41 11.23 -19.13
C GLU A 111 8.51 10.41 -20.07
N ASP A 112 7.99 11.02 -21.14
CA ASP A 112 7.17 10.36 -22.14
C ASP A 112 7.89 9.21 -22.87
N GLU A 113 9.18 9.38 -23.16
CA GLU A 113 10.00 8.33 -23.77
C GLU A 113 10.18 7.14 -22.82
N VAL A 114 10.45 7.40 -21.54
CA VAL A 114 10.57 6.35 -20.53
C VAL A 114 9.22 5.67 -20.29
N ALA A 115 8.14 6.43 -20.17
CA ALA A 115 6.78 5.92 -20.00
C ALA A 115 6.36 5.00 -21.14
N LYS A 116 6.69 5.34 -22.40
CA LYS A 116 6.45 4.48 -23.57
C LYS A 116 7.25 3.18 -23.51
N ILE A 117 8.53 3.25 -23.17
CA ILE A 117 9.40 2.05 -23.05
C ILE A 117 8.90 1.12 -21.94
N ARG A 118 8.43 1.70 -20.82
CA ARG A 118 7.92 0.95 -19.67
C ARG A 118 6.43 0.59 -19.78
N ASN A 119 5.78 0.97 -20.89
CA ASN A 119 4.36 0.75 -21.15
C ASN A 119 3.44 1.23 -20.01
N TYR A 120 3.72 2.43 -19.49
CA TYR A 120 2.87 3.04 -18.47
C TYR A 120 1.55 3.51 -19.08
N LEU A 121 0.46 3.34 -18.32
CA LEU A 121 -0.82 3.95 -18.67
C LEU A 121 -0.70 5.47 -18.69
N PRO A 122 -1.44 6.20 -19.55
CA PRO A 122 -1.37 7.66 -19.58
C PRO A 122 -2.06 8.29 -18.38
N VAL A 123 -1.67 9.52 -18.06
CA VAL A 123 -2.45 10.38 -17.16
C VAL A 123 -3.74 10.74 -17.88
N VAL A 124 -4.89 10.44 -17.28
CA VAL A 124 -6.19 10.73 -17.86
C VAL A 124 -6.68 12.07 -17.33
N ILE A 125 -6.89 13.02 -18.24
CA ILE A 125 -7.50 14.30 -17.93
C ILE A 125 -9.02 14.12 -17.96
N CYS A 126 -9.65 14.23 -16.80
CA CYS A 126 -11.06 13.93 -16.66
C CYS A 126 -11.89 15.15 -17.07
N PRO A 127 -12.73 15.07 -18.12
CA PRO A 127 -13.54 16.18 -18.59
C PRO A 127 -14.77 16.48 -17.70
N TRP A 128 -14.91 15.78 -16.57
CA TRP A 128 -16.09 15.90 -15.71
C TRP A 128 -16.02 17.07 -14.75
N THR A 129 -17.17 17.68 -14.52
CA THR A 129 -17.44 18.45 -13.31
C THR A 129 -17.53 17.54 -12.08
N THR A 130 -17.48 18.10 -10.87
CA THR A 130 -17.70 17.35 -9.62
C THR A 130 -19.05 16.63 -9.62
N GLU A 131 -20.11 17.27 -10.10
CA GLU A 131 -21.45 16.68 -10.14
C GLU A 131 -21.52 15.48 -11.09
N GLU A 132 -20.90 15.60 -12.27
CA GLU A 132 -20.80 14.49 -13.23
C GLU A 132 -19.98 13.35 -12.65
N ALA A 133 -18.78 13.62 -12.11
CA ALA A 133 -17.94 12.60 -11.47
C ALA A 133 -18.70 11.87 -10.36
N TYR A 134 -19.36 12.61 -9.47
CA TYR A 134 -20.15 12.03 -8.38
C TYR A 134 -21.28 11.15 -8.90
N LYS A 135 -21.97 11.55 -9.98
CA LYS A 135 -23.02 10.77 -10.63
C LYS A 135 -22.48 9.49 -11.28
N GLN A 136 -21.39 9.58 -12.04
CA GLN A 136 -20.84 8.43 -12.77
C GLN A 136 -20.20 7.39 -11.85
N LEU A 137 -19.65 7.84 -10.71
CA LEU A 137 -19.03 6.96 -9.72
C LEU A 137 -20.02 6.33 -8.72
N GLN A 138 -21.31 6.68 -8.79
CA GLN A 138 -22.35 6.11 -7.89
C GLN A 138 -22.33 4.58 -7.80
N PRO A 139 -22.21 3.79 -8.89
CA PRO A 139 -22.16 2.34 -8.79
C PRO A 139 -20.96 1.86 -7.96
N PHE A 140 -19.80 2.50 -8.13
CA PHE A 140 -18.60 2.21 -7.37
C PHE A 140 -18.77 2.59 -5.89
N PHE A 141 -19.26 3.80 -5.60
CA PHE A 141 -19.53 4.24 -4.23
C PHE A 141 -20.49 3.32 -3.47
N LYS A 142 -21.57 2.88 -4.12
CA LYS A 142 -22.52 1.91 -3.53
C LYS A 142 -21.87 0.57 -3.25
N PHE A 143 -21.04 0.08 -4.18
CA PHE A 143 -20.30 -1.17 -4.01
C PHE A 143 -19.34 -1.07 -2.81
N ILE A 144 -18.49 -0.04 -2.75
CA ILE A 144 -17.52 0.12 -1.64
C ILE A 144 -18.22 0.35 -0.30
N THR A 145 -19.32 1.10 -0.27
CA THR A 145 -20.10 1.31 0.97
C THR A 145 -20.57 -0.03 1.56
N LYS A 146 -20.96 -1.00 0.72
CA LYS A 146 -21.34 -2.35 1.16
C LYS A 146 -20.14 -3.13 1.71
N GLU A 147 -18.98 -3.02 1.07
CA GLU A 147 -17.76 -3.72 1.47
C GLU A 147 -17.17 -3.16 2.78
N LEU A 148 -17.24 -1.83 2.99
CA LEU A 148 -16.82 -1.18 4.22
C LEU A 148 -17.50 -1.74 5.48
N ALA A 149 -18.75 -2.21 5.36
CA ALA A 149 -19.46 -2.84 6.48
C ALA A 149 -18.83 -4.18 6.92
N GLN A 150 -18.06 -4.83 6.04
CA GLN A 150 -17.38 -6.10 6.31
C GLN A 150 -15.91 -5.90 6.65
N ASN A 151 -15.24 -4.96 5.96
CA ASN A 151 -13.84 -4.62 6.19
C ASN A 151 -13.63 -3.11 6.02
N PRO A 152 -13.68 -2.33 7.13
CA PRO A 152 -13.57 -0.87 7.06
C PRO A 152 -12.24 -0.35 6.50
N ILE A 153 -11.17 -1.15 6.56
CA ILE A 153 -9.80 -0.69 6.30
C ILE A 153 -9.32 -1.04 4.88
N SER A 154 -9.88 -2.07 4.25
CA SER A 154 -9.45 -2.56 2.92
C SER A 154 -9.57 -1.57 1.77
N HIS A 155 -10.26 -0.44 1.98
CA HIS A 155 -10.51 0.57 0.96
C HIS A 155 -9.80 1.89 1.21
N PHE A 156 -9.02 2.02 2.28
CA PHE A 156 -8.27 3.25 2.51
C PHE A 156 -7.22 3.51 1.43
N ASP A 157 -6.67 2.46 0.80
CA ASP A 157 -5.71 2.59 -0.31
C ASP A 157 -6.27 3.48 -1.43
N ILE A 158 -7.46 3.17 -1.94
CA ILE A 158 -8.06 4.03 -2.98
C ILE A 158 -8.41 5.43 -2.46
N PHE A 159 -8.78 5.59 -1.19
CA PHE A 159 -9.07 6.93 -0.66
C PHE A 159 -7.83 7.80 -0.61
N TRP A 160 -6.71 7.20 -0.23
CA TRP A 160 -5.41 7.85 -0.17
C TRP A 160 -4.89 8.21 -1.56
N GLU A 161 -4.94 7.27 -2.50
CA GLU A 161 -4.56 7.48 -3.89
C GLU A 161 -5.38 8.57 -4.57
N VAL A 162 -6.70 8.58 -4.35
CA VAL A 162 -7.57 9.64 -4.87
C VAL A 162 -7.20 11.00 -4.28
N LEU A 163 -6.97 11.07 -2.96
CA LEU A 163 -6.66 12.32 -2.30
C LEU A 163 -5.33 12.92 -2.80
N GLN A 164 -4.37 12.08 -3.16
CA GLN A 164 -3.04 12.50 -3.63
C GLN A 164 -2.98 12.77 -5.14
N GLU A 165 -3.50 11.85 -5.96
CA GLU A 165 -3.14 11.73 -7.38
C GLU A 165 -4.33 11.89 -8.33
N ALA A 166 -5.54 12.17 -7.82
CA ALA A 166 -6.71 12.45 -8.65
C ALA A 166 -6.88 13.94 -8.99
N GLU A 167 -7.56 14.22 -10.10
CA GLU A 167 -7.96 15.57 -10.42
C GLU A 167 -9.04 16.10 -9.47
N LYS A 168 -9.05 17.43 -9.27
CA LYS A 168 -9.94 18.12 -8.33
C LYS A 168 -11.44 17.73 -8.44
N PRO A 169 -12.03 17.57 -9.65
CA PRO A 169 -13.43 17.15 -9.76
C PRO A 169 -13.70 15.78 -9.13
N ILE A 170 -12.78 14.83 -9.32
CA ILE A 170 -12.85 13.48 -8.75
C ILE A 170 -12.67 13.53 -7.24
N VAL A 171 -11.65 14.25 -6.74
CA VAL A 171 -11.42 14.42 -5.29
C VAL A 171 -12.68 14.97 -4.61
N ASN A 172 -13.29 16.00 -5.19
CA ASN A 172 -14.51 16.59 -4.64
C ASN A 172 -15.70 15.61 -4.68
N ALA A 173 -15.82 14.78 -5.72
CA ALA A 173 -16.86 13.75 -5.78
C ALA A 173 -16.68 12.70 -4.67
N PHE A 174 -15.45 12.27 -4.41
CA PHE A 174 -15.15 11.40 -3.27
C PHE A 174 -15.44 12.08 -1.93
N LYS A 175 -15.12 13.37 -1.77
CA LYS A 175 -15.48 14.12 -0.56
C LYS A 175 -16.98 14.19 -0.30
N LEU A 176 -17.80 14.40 -1.32
CA LEU A 176 -19.26 14.34 -1.19
C LEU A 176 -19.72 12.97 -0.68
N TRP A 177 -19.19 11.89 -1.28
CA TRP A 177 -19.51 10.53 -0.83
C TRP A 177 -18.97 10.23 0.58
N TRP A 178 -17.78 10.68 0.95
CA TRP A 178 -17.23 10.51 2.29
C TRP A 178 -18.06 11.23 3.37
N GLN A 179 -18.64 12.40 3.05
CA GLN A 179 -19.60 13.07 3.94
C GLN A 179 -20.84 12.19 4.18
N GLU A 180 -21.32 11.49 3.14
CA GLU A 180 -22.42 10.55 3.28
C GLU A 180 -22.03 9.33 4.12
N LEU A 181 -20.83 8.78 3.94
CA LEU A 181 -20.33 7.69 4.77
C LEU A 181 -20.30 8.10 6.24
N GLU A 182 -19.81 9.31 6.55
CA GLU A 182 -19.73 9.83 7.91
C GLU A 182 -21.13 10.06 8.49
N LEU A 183 -22.04 10.69 7.74
CA LEU A 183 -23.43 10.93 8.13
C LEU A 183 -24.17 9.62 8.49
N HIS A 184 -23.92 8.56 7.72
CA HIS A 184 -24.50 7.23 7.94
C HIS A 184 -23.65 6.33 8.86
N LYS A 185 -22.58 6.86 9.46
CA LYS A 185 -21.69 6.16 10.41
C LYS A 185 -21.01 4.91 9.84
N HIS A 186 -20.71 4.92 8.54
CA HIS A 186 -19.86 3.91 7.89
C HIS A 186 -18.37 4.16 8.14
N VAL A 187 -18.00 5.40 8.48
CA VAL A 187 -16.67 5.83 8.90
C VAL A 187 -16.77 6.65 10.18
N GLU A 188 -15.64 6.92 10.82
CA GLU A 188 -15.57 7.69 12.06
C GLU A 188 -15.88 9.19 11.84
N PRO A 189 -16.24 9.93 12.92
CA PRO A 189 -16.40 11.37 12.85
C PRO A 189 -15.12 12.10 12.40
N ASN A 190 -15.29 13.21 11.70
CA ASN A 190 -14.25 14.05 11.11
C ASN A 190 -13.38 13.31 10.09
N PHE A 191 -13.91 12.27 9.42
CA PHE A 191 -13.15 11.40 8.52
C PHE A 191 -12.34 12.17 7.47
N ILE A 192 -12.98 13.12 6.78
CA ILE A 192 -12.34 13.93 5.74
C ILE A 192 -11.21 14.78 6.33
N GLN A 193 -11.47 15.39 7.49
CA GLN A 193 -10.47 16.23 8.16
C GLN A 193 -9.25 15.40 8.57
N HIS A 194 -9.46 14.17 9.06
CA HIS A 194 -8.37 13.26 9.40
C HIS A 194 -7.55 12.85 8.16
N LEU A 195 -8.18 12.55 7.04
CA LEU A 195 -7.47 12.22 5.79
C LEU A 195 -6.67 13.42 5.25
N GLU A 196 -7.25 14.62 5.25
CA GLU A 196 -6.55 15.84 4.83
C GLU A 196 -5.39 16.20 5.76
N GLN A 197 -5.58 16.02 7.07
CA GLN A 197 -4.52 16.19 8.05
C GLN A 197 -3.40 15.17 7.84
N ALA A 198 -3.74 13.91 7.56
CA ALA A 198 -2.77 12.87 7.24
C ALA A 198 -1.99 13.22 5.98
N LEU A 199 -2.65 13.67 4.90
CA LEU A 199 -1.96 14.11 3.69
C LEU A 199 -1.00 15.27 3.96
N THR A 200 -1.45 16.25 4.75
CA THR A 200 -0.62 17.41 5.11
C THR A 200 0.65 16.98 5.84
N TRP A 201 0.55 16.04 6.79
CA TRP A 201 1.71 15.50 7.49
C TRP A 201 2.59 14.65 6.58
N HIS A 202 2.00 13.82 5.72
CA HIS A 202 2.74 12.99 4.77
C HIS A 202 3.58 13.85 3.81
N GLN A 203 3.03 14.93 3.27
CA GLN A 203 3.76 15.85 2.40
C GLN A 203 4.87 16.62 3.12
N ARG A 204 4.77 16.78 4.44
CA ARG A 204 5.79 17.43 5.28
C ARG A 204 6.80 16.45 5.87
N SER A 205 6.61 15.12 5.73
CA SER A 205 7.35 14.14 6.53
C SER A 205 8.86 14.14 6.27
N GLU A 206 9.27 14.53 5.08
CA GLU A 206 10.68 14.64 4.67
C GLU A 206 11.29 16.03 4.95
N GLN A 207 10.51 16.96 5.53
CA GLN A 207 10.90 18.35 5.81
C GLN A 207 10.68 18.71 7.29
N LEU A 208 10.91 17.74 8.18
CA LEU A 208 10.66 17.88 9.62
C LEU A 208 11.81 18.56 10.39
N GLU A 209 12.84 19.08 9.70
CA GLU A 209 14.02 19.76 10.26
C GLU A 209 13.70 20.94 11.21
N HIS A 210 12.47 21.46 11.18
CA HIS A 210 12.02 22.60 11.99
C HIS A 210 10.79 22.30 12.84
N LEU A 211 10.54 21.03 13.17
CA LEU A 211 9.41 20.65 13.99
C LEU A 211 9.49 21.29 15.38
N THR A 212 8.40 21.92 15.83
CA THR A 212 8.30 22.44 17.20
C THR A 212 7.96 21.34 18.21
N GLU A 213 8.31 21.52 19.48
CA GLU A 213 7.93 20.61 20.57
C GLU A 213 6.40 20.37 20.61
N THR A 214 5.61 21.44 20.43
CA THR A 214 4.15 21.36 20.37
C THR A 214 3.66 20.50 19.20
N GLU A 215 4.29 20.62 18.03
CA GLU A 215 3.95 19.79 16.88
C GLU A 215 4.35 18.32 17.11
N PHE A 216 5.48 18.06 17.77
CA PHE A 216 5.88 16.71 18.14
C PHE A 216 4.90 16.04 19.09
N TYR A 217 4.57 16.67 20.21
CA TYR A 217 3.59 16.07 21.14
C TYR A 217 2.21 15.95 20.51
N LYS A 218 1.85 16.82 19.56
CA LYS A 218 0.66 16.63 18.74
C LYS A 218 0.75 15.35 17.89
N LEU A 219 1.91 15.02 17.29
CA LEU A 219 2.10 13.75 16.60
C LEU A 219 1.98 12.55 17.56
N ILE A 220 2.50 12.67 18.79
CA ILE A 220 2.36 11.64 19.83
C ILE A 220 0.89 11.39 20.16
N ASP A 221 0.11 12.44 20.39
CA ASP A 221 -1.33 12.35 20.65
C ASP A 221 -2.08 11.71 19.47
N LEU A 222 -1.63 12.00 18.24
CA LEU A 222 -2.21 11.43 17.04
C LEU A 222 -2.02 9.91 16.93
N LEU A 223 -1.06 9.30 17.64
CA LEU A 223 -0.89 7.83 17.67
C LEU A 223 -2.11 7.10 18.28
N ASP A 224 -2.96 7.80 19.03
CA ASP A 224 -4.20 7.25 19.60
C ASP A 224 -5.45 7.53 18.78
N ASN A 225 -5.37 8.38 17.74
CA ASN A 225 -6.51 8.81 16.92
C ASN A 225 -7.28 7.60 16.35
N SER A 226 -8.60 7.69 16.17
CA SER A 226 -9.40 6.57 15.63
C SER A 226 -9.06 6.20 14.19
N ASN A 227 -8.65 7.18 13.38
CA ASN A 227 -8.31 7.01 11.97
C ASN A 227 -6.93 6.35 11.82
N PRO A 228 -6.83 5.15 11.22
CA PRO A 228 -5.55 4.45 11.09
C PRO A 228 -4.59 5.13 10.12
N VAL A 229 -5.07 5.83 9.08
CA VAL A 229 -4.20 6.56 8.14
C VAL A 229 -3.47 7.69 8.87
N LEU A 230 -4.21 8.48 9.66
CA LEU A 230 -3.63 9.58 10.44
C LEU A 230 -2.65 9.07 11.50
N ARG A 231 -2.98 7.98 12.22
CA ARG A 231 -2.04 7.33 13.14
C ARG A 231 -0.77 6.84 12.44
N GLY A 232 -0.93 6.17 11.30
CA GLY A 232 0.19 5.62 10.52
C GLY A 232 1.14 6.73 10.06
N VAL A 233 0.59 7.77 9.43
CA VAL A 233 1.39 8.92 8.98
C VAL A 233 2.03 9.65 10.16
N ALA A 234 1.35 9.81 11.29
CA ALA A 234 1.95 10.41 12.49
C ALA A 234 3.14 9.57 12.97
N ALA A 235 3.00 8.24 13.02
CA ALA A 235 4.08 7.34 13.37
C ALA A 235 5.26 7.45 12.39
N LYS A 236 4.99 7.57 11.08
CA LYS A 236 6.02 7.81 10.06
C LYS A 236 6.76 9.12 10.27
N CYS A 237 6.05 10.22 10.54
CA CYS A 237 6.68 11.50 10.84
C CYS A 237 7.56 11.41 12.09
N ILE A 238 7.09 10.72 13.13
CA ILE A 238 7.90 10.45 14.32
C ILE A 238 9.13 9.63 13.93
N GLY A 239 8.99 8.59 13.11
CA GLY A 239 10.09 7.79 12.60
C GLY A 239 11.19 8.64 11.96
N PHE A 240 10.84 9.58 11.09
CA PHE A 240 11.80 10.49 10.45
C PHE A 240 12.59 11.34 11.45
N ILE A 241 11.98 11.76 12.55
CA ILE A 241 12.68 12.51 13.61
C ILE A 241 13.77 11.63 14.27
N TYR A 242 13.55 10.32 14.35
CA TYR A 242 14.54 9.36 14.87
C TYR A 242 15.42 8.76 13.77
N ALA A 243 15.26 9.19 12.51
CA ALA A 243 16.11 8.73 11.40
C ALA A 243 17.44 9.47 11.37
N ASP A 244 17.49 10.73 11.80
CA ASP A 244 18.74 11.48 11.91
C ASP A 244 19.52 10.99 13.15
N TRP A 245 20.57 10.23 12.85
CA TRP A 245 21.40 9.47 13.78
C TRP A 245 22.30 10.32 14.68
N LEU A 246 21.88 11.54 15.04
CA LEU A 246 22.68 12.51 15.77
C LEU A 246 22.16 12.71 17.20
N GLU A 247 23.06 12.51 18.16
CA GLU A 247 22.80 12.44 19.61
C GLU A 247 22.34 13.77 20.25
N ASP A 248 22.30 14.86 19.47
CA ASP A 248 22.17 16.24 19.94
C ASP A 248 20.93 16.97 19.41
N ASP A 249 20.02 16.29 18.71
CA ASP A 249 18.82 16.97 18.23
C ASP A 249 17.91 17.28 19.43
N GLU A 250 17.94 18.54 19.83
CA GLU A 250 17.04 19.15 20.80
C GLU A 250 15.97 19.91 20.01
N PHE A 251 14.73 19.91 20.50
CA PHE A 251 13.75 20.93 20.12
C PHE A 251 14.21 22.27 20.67
N GLN A 252 15.10 22.98 19.98
CA GLN A 252 15.51 24.33 20.39
C GLN A 252 15.99 24.41 21.86
N GLY A 253 16.60 23.34 22.41
CA GLY A 253 17.02 23.26 23.81
C GLY A 253 16.34 22.18 24.67
N GLU A 254 15.33 21.46 24.16
CA GLU A 254 14.61 20.42 24.90
C GLU A 254 14.74 19.01 24.29
N LYS A 255 14.86 17.97 25.12
CA LYS A 255 15.14 16.60 24.68
C LYS A 255 13.89 15.89 24.17
N TYR A 256 13.99 15.20 23.03
CA TYR A 256 13.00 14.22 22.60
C TYR A 256 12.75 13.14 23.66
N ILE A 257 11.64 12.41 23.51
CA ILE A 257 11.44 11.15 24.23
C ILE A 257 12.62 10.21 23.90
N PRO A 258 13.34 9.62 24.88
CA PRO A 258 14.42 8.71 24.57
C PRO A 258 13.96 7.54 23.69
N ILE A 259 14.74 7.15 22.68
CA ILE A 259 14.31 6.16 21.67
C ILE A 259 13.82 4.83 22.28
N ILE A 260 14.45 4.33 23.35
CA ILE A 260 13.98 3.11 24.03
C ILE A 260 12.57 3.28 24.60
N ASN A 261 12.27 4.46 25.17
CA ASN A 261 10.94 4.77 25.68
C ASN A 261 9.93 4.93 24.53
N MET A 262 10.37 5.47 23.38
CA MET A 262 9.55 5.53 22.17
C MET A 262 9.22 4.12 21.65
N LEU A 263 10.22 3.23 21.54
CA LEU A 263 10.03 1.85 21.10
C LEU A 263 9.12 1.05 22.06
N GLU A 264 9.21 1.27 23.37
CA GLU A 264 8.28 0.65 24.32
C GLU A 264 6.88 1.24 24.19
N MET A 265 6.71 2.55 23.98
CA MET A 265 5.41 3.18 23.73
C MET A 265 4.76 2.60 22.45
N LEU A 266 5.51 2.51 21.36
CA LEU A 266 5.06 1.93 20.09
C LEU A 266 4.68 0.46 20.26
N TYR A 267 5.46 -0.31 21.04
CA TYR A 267 5.12 -1.69 21.40
C TYR A 267 3.76 -1.78 22.12
N GLN A 268 3.51 -0.93 23.12
CA GLN A 268 2.22 -0.93 23.83
C GLN A 268 1.06 -0.63 22.87
N LYS A 269 1.23 0.37 22.00
CA LYS A 269 0.20 0.72 21.00
C LYS A 269 -0.01 -0.36 19.95
N GLN A 270 1.05 -1.04 19.51
CA GLN A 270 0.94 -2.16 18.60
C GLN A 270 0.15 -3.31 19.23
N ARG A 271 0.44 -3.63 20.50
CA ARG A 271 -0.29 -4.64 21.28
C ARG A 271 -1.78 -4.30 21.43
N GLU A 272 -2.11 -3.02 21.52
CA GLU A 272 -3.50 -2.51 21.54
C GLU A 272 -4.18 -2.51 20.16
N GLY A 273 -3.48 -2.91 19.10
CA GLY A 273 -4.00 -2.97 17.73
C GLY A 273 -4.06 -1.62 17.02
N LYS A 274 -3.24 -0.64 17.44
CA LYS A 274 -3.16 0.67 16.77
C LYS A 274 -2.39 0.63 15.44
N ASN A 275 -1.55 -0.40 15.24
CA ASN A 275 -0.77 -0.65 14.02
C ASN A 275 0.15 0.52 13.61
N VAL A 276 0.96 1.01 14.55
CA VAL A 276 1.79 2.21 14.38
C VAL A 276 3.27 1.89 14.11
N VAL A 277 3.74 0.68 14.47
CA VAL A 277 5.16 0.35 14.38
C VAL A 277 5.64 0.35 12.92
N GLY A 278 4.84 -0.17 11.99
CA GLY A 278 5.18 -0.14 10.57
C GLY A 278 5.33 1.28 10.02
N GLY A 279 4.47 2.21 10.45
CA GLY A 279 4.62 3.63 10.14
C GLY A 279 5.94 4.19 10.65
N PHE A 280 6.27 3.95 11.94
CA PHE A 280 7.54 4.39 12.53
C PHE A 280 8.76 3.86 11.78
N ILE A 281 8.82 2.56 11.51
CA ILE A 281 9.93 1.94 10.76
C ILE A 281 10.04 2.52 9.35
N ASN A 282 8.91 2.82 8.69
CA ASN A 282 8.94 3.45 7.36
C ASN A 282 9.57 4.84 7.37
N GLY A 283 9.52 5.56 8.49
CA GLY A 283 10.16 6.86 8.65
C GLY A 283 11.60 6.77 9.18
N SER A 284 11.87 5.83 10.10
CA SER A 284 13.16 5.73 10.80
C SER A 284 14.23 4.93 10.07
N CYS A 285 13.83 4.07 9.12
CA CYS A 285 14.74 3.20 8.38
C CYS A 285 14.57 3.43 6.88
N ALA A 286 15.64 3.82 6.20
CA ALA A 286 15.64 3.99 4.75
C ALA A 286 15.24 2.68 4.07
N ASP A 287 14.33 2.78 3.11
CA ASP A 287 13.71 1.65 2.41
C ASP A 287 13.12 0.56 3.33
N GLY A 288 12.89 0.85 4.62
CA GLY A 288 12.35 -0.12 5.57
C GLY A 288 13.34 -1.15 6.10
N ASN A 289 14.64 -0.93 5.92
CA ASN A 289 15.67 -1.88 6.35
C ASN A 289 15.84 -1.88 7.88
N LEU A 290 15.22 -2.85 8.56
CA LEU A 290 15.29 -3.00 10.02
C LEU A 290 16.72 -3.14 10.59
N LYS A 291 17.72 -3.47 9.77
CA LYS A 291 19.13 -3.49 10.23
C LYS A 291 19.62 -2.11 10.65
N GLU A 292 19.11 -1.04 10.06
CA GLU A 292 19.47 0.33 10.45
C GLU A 292 19.10 0.61 11.90
N LEU A 293 18.00 0.03 12.39
CA LEU A 293 17.63 0.12 13.80
C LEU A 293 18.62 -0.63 14.71
N GLU A 294 19.20 -1.74 14.27
CA GLU A 294 20.27 -2.44 15.02
C GLU A 294 21.57 -1.63 15.09
N GLU A 295 21.84 -0.85 14.04
CA GLU A 295 23.01 0.01 13.91
C GLU A 295 22.85 1.35 14.65
N HIS A 296 21.67 1.63 15.21
CA HIS A 296 21.40 2.85 15.98
C HIS A 296 22.35 2.99 17.18
N GLN A 297 23.18 4.04 17.17
CA GLN A 297 24.25 4.24 18.16
C GLN A 297 23.76 4.24 19.60
N THR A 298 22.68 4.98 19.91
CA THR A 298 22.09 5.00 21.25
C THR A 298 21.55 3.64 21.71
N LEU A 299 20.94 2.85 20.81
CA LEU A 299 20.45 1.50 21.14
C LEU A 299 21.63 0.56 21.40
N ALA A 300 22.66 0.63 20.56
CA ALA A 300 23.90 -0.13 20.74
C ALA A 300 24.63 0.24 22.04
N ALA A 301 24.78 1.52 22.36
CA ALA A 301 25.41 2.00 23.59
C ALA A 301 24.68 1.53 24.86
N GLN A 302 23.36 1.34 24.76
CA GLN A 302 22.53 0.83 25.85
C GLN A 302 22.36 -0.70 25.84
N ASN A 303 23.04 -1.42 24.94
CA ASN A 303 22.91 -2.86 24.74
C ASN A 303 21.45 -3.30 24.53
N PHE A 304 20.66 -2.46 23.85
CA PHE A 304 19.27 -2.77 23.55
C PHE A 304 19.19 -3.85 22.46
N ASN A 305 18.48 -4.95 22.73
CA ASN A 305 18.33 -6.04 21.77
C ASN A 305 17.14 -5.80 20.84
N VAL A 306 17.41 -5.17 19.69
CA VAL A 306 16.42 -4.82 18.66
C VAL A 306 15.68 -6.07 18.14
N LYS A 307 16.40 -7.16 17.87
CA LYS A 307 15.78 -8.41 17.39
C LYS A 307 14.79 -9.01 18.40
N GLU A 308 15.15 -9.04 19.68
CA GLU A 308 14.23 -9.47 20.74
C GLU A 308 13.02 -8.55 20.81
N TRP A 309 13.22 -7.24 20.72
CA TRP A 309 12.12 -6.28 20.70
C TRP A 309 11.18 -6.49 19.50
N ILE A 310 11.71 -6.69 18.28
CA ILE A 310 10.91 -7.01 17.09
C ILE A 310 10.06 -8.27 17.32
N LEU A 311 10.68 -9.35 17.79
CA LEU A 311 9.98 -10.60 18.08
C LEU A 311 8.90 -10.41 19.15
N LYS A 312 9.21 -9.69 20.23
CA LYS A 312 8.27 -9.34 21.30
C LYS A 312 7.09 -8.56 20.76
N VAL A 313 7.31 -7.59 19.87
CA VAL A 313 6.24 -6.78 19.25
C VAL A 313 5.33 -7.69 18.44
N VAL A 314 5.87 -8.41 17.47
CA VAL A 314 5.09 -9.27 16.57
C VAL A 314 4.32 -10.36 17.32
N ILE A 315 4.96 -11.05 18.27
CA ILE A 315 4.35 -12.15 19.02
C ILE A 315 3.19 -11.67 19.88
N ASN A 316 3.24 -10.42 20.37
CA ASN A 316 2.20 -9.88 21.25
C ASN A 316 1.16 -9.00 20.54
N SER A 317 1.31 -8.71 19.25
CA SER A 317 0.39 -7.85 18.49
C SER A 317 -0.77 -8.62 17.87
N PRO A 318 -1.86 -7.99 17.41
CA PRO A 318 -2.90 -8.70 16.64
C PRO A 318 -2.31 -9.42 15.41
N GLU A 319 -2.83 -10.60 15.04
CA GLU A 319 -2.28 -11.38 13.91
C GLU A 319 -2.53 -10.72 12.55
N GLN A 320 -3.65 -10.00 12.42
CA GLN A 320 -4.02 -9.30 11.20
C GLN A 320 -3.74 -7.81 11.37
N GLU A 321 -2.57 -7.38 10.91
CA GLU A 321 -2.31 -5.95 10.73
C GLU A 321 -2.81 -5.54 9.33
N PRO A 322 -3.74 -4.59 9.24
CA PRO A 322 -4.20 -4.10 7.96
C PRO A 322 -3.10 -3.30 7.27
N TYR A 323 -3.13 -3.28 5.94
CA TYR A 323 -2.39 -2.28 5.19
C TYR A 323 -2.94 -0.88 5.49
N ILE A 324 -2.07 0.06 5.84
CA ILE A 324 -2.41 1.46 6.11
C ILE A 324 -1.71 2.32 5.05
N PRO A 325 -2.45 2.98 4.16
CA PRO A 325 -1.87 3.81 3.10
C PRO A 325 -0.92 4.88 3.62
N GLY A 326 0.08 5.22 2.81
CA GLY A 326 1.14 6.15 3.19
C GLY A 326 2.18 5.56 4.16
N THR A 327 1.95 4.33 4.62
CA THR A 327 2.86 3.53 5.46
C THR A 327 2.83 2.07 5.01
N GLN A 328 3.67 1.24 5.63
CA GLN A 328 3.67 -0.21 5.46
C GLN A 328 3.22 -0.86 6.77
N ALA A 329 2.60 -2.04 6.68
CA ALA A 329 2.33 -2.85 7.87
C ALA A 329 3.65 -3.39 8.45
N PHE A 330 3.71 -3.59 9.77
CA PHE A 330 4.99 -3.93 10.41
C PHE A 330 5.50 -5.32 9.98
N TRP A 331 4.58 -6.27 9.75
CA TRP A 331 4.93 -7.60 9.25
C TRP A 331 5.70 -7.56 7.93
N PHE A 332 5.54 -6.50 7.12
CA PHE A 332 6.26 -6.36 5.86
C PHE A 332 7.76 -6.21 6.09
N TYR A 333 8.18 -5.39 7.04
CA TYR A 333 9.61 -5.27 7.33
C TYR A 333 10.17 -6.52 8.01
N VAL A 334 9.36 -7.16 8.85
CA VAL A 334 9.81 -8.33 9.63
C VAL A 334 10.04 -9.56 8.74
N HIS A 335 9.21 -9.79 7.71
CA HIS A 335 9.38 -10.98 6.89
C HIS A 335 10.67 -10.97 6.07
N GLU A 336 11.04 -9.81 5.52
CA GLU A 336 12.32 -9.61 4.84
C GLU A 336 13.50 -9.63 5.81
N TYR A 337 13.35 -9.08 7.01
CA TYR A 337 14.45 -9.03 7.99
C TYR A 337 14.82 -10.41 8.57
N LEU A 338 13.87 -11.34 8.66
CA LEU A 338 14.06 -12.67 9.26
C LEU A 338 14.22 -13.81 8.24
N ASP A 339 14.25 -13.52 6.94
CA ASP A 339 14.25 -14.50 5.84
C ASP A 339 15.49 -15.43 5.78
N PHE A 340 16.54 -15.12 6.55
CA PHE A 340 17.72 -15.98 6.78
C PHE A 340 17.93 -16.37 8.27
N ASP A 341 16.97 -16.11 9.16
CA ASP A 341 17.09 -16.37 10.62
C ASP A 341 16.08 -17.43 11.12
N ALA A 342 16.34 -18.70 10.79
CA ALA A 342 15.48 -19.81 11.20
C ALA A 342 15.20 -19.90 12.72
N PRO A 343 16.17 -19.68 13.63
CA PRO A 343 15.89 -19.62 15.07
C PRO A 343 14.83 -18.59 15.46
N SER A 344 14.89 -17.38 14.90
CA SER A 344 13.89 -16.33 15.15
C SER A 344 12.54 -16.68 14.55
N VAL A 345 12.51 -17.28 13.35
CA VAL A 345 11.24 -17.71 12.74
C VAL A 345 10.59 -18.87 13.51
N HIS A 346 11.37 -19.77 14.13
CA HIS A 346 10.81 -20.76 15.06
C HIS A 346 10.11 -20.12 16.26
N LYS A 347 10.63 -19.02 16.80
CA LYS A 347 9.95 -18.27 17.88
C LYS A 347 8.63 -17.66 17.41
N LEU A 348 8.53 -17.26 16.14
CA LEU A 348 7.24 -16.83 15.56
C LEU A 348 6.22 -17.97 15.56
N ILE A 349 6.63 -19.19 15.21
CA ILE A 349 5.77 -20.39 15.28
C ILE A 349 5.35 -20.66 16.73
N ASP A 350 6.27 -20.55 17.70
CA ASP A 350 5.97 -20.71 19.12
C ASP A 350 4.96 -19.67 19.62
N GLY A 351 5.07 -18.43 19.12
CA GLY A 351 4.13 -17.34 19.31
C GLY A 351 2.84 -17.45 18.48
N LYS A 352 2.62 -18.57 17.77
CA LYS A 352 1.48 -18.86 16.89
C LYS A 352 1.31 -17.87 15.73
N ARG A 353 2.39 -17.22 15.30
CA ARG A 353 2.45 -16.29 14.16
C ARG A 353 2.73 -17.03 12.85
N TYR A 354 1.90 -18.03 12.56
CA TYR A 354 2.14 -18.98 11.47
C TYR A 354 2.19 -18.32 10.09
N TRP A 355 1.32 -17.34 9.82
CA TRP A 355 1.28 -16.67 8.52
C TRP A 355 2.57 -15.90 8.26
N LEU A 356 3.02 -15.09 9.23
CA LEU A 356 4.27 -14.36 9.13
C LEU A 356 5.48 -15.29 9.09
N ALA A 357 5.50 -16.35 9.91
CA ALA A 357 6.56 -17.35 9.85
C ALA A 357 6.66 -18.01 8.47
N MET A 358 5.52 -18.28 7.83
CA MET A 358 5.47 -18.79 6.45
C MET A 358 6.04 -17.76 5.48
N MET A 359 5.62 -16.49 5.55
CA MET A 359 6.18 -15.42 4.71
C MET A 359 7.71 -15.30 4.87
N CYS A 360 8.23 -15.21 6.10
CA CYS A 360 9.69 -15.18 6.36
C CYS A 360 10.39 -16.39 5.72
N ALA A 361 9.84 -17.60 5.91
CA ALA A 361 10.45 -18.83 5.44
C ALA A 361 10.41 -18.97 3.91
N THR A 362 9.50 -18.27 3.23
CA THR A 362 9.31 -18.37 1.78
C THR A 362 9.90 -17.23 0.96
N GLU A 363 10.21 -16.09 1.58
CA GLU A 363 10.58 -14.84 0.89
C GLU A 363 11.77 -15.01 -0.06
N SER A 364 12.91 -15.49 0.47
CA SER A 364 14.18 -15.56 -0.25
C SER A 364 14.56 -16.96 -0.72
N LEU A 365 13.58 -17.84 -0.95
CA LEU A 365 13.85 -19.26 -1.26
C LEU A 365 14.62 -19.47 -2.57
N ASP A 366 14.44 -18.56 -3.55
CA ASP A 366 15.19 -18.52 -4.80
C ASP A 366 16.56 -17.83 -4.68
N TYR A 367 16.79 -17.12 -3.57
CA TYR A 367 18.04 -16.42 -3.24
C TYR A 367 18.90 -17.19 -2.24
N GLY A 368 18.62 -18.47 -2.02
CA GLY A 368 19.47 -19.38 -1.25
C GLY A 368 19.04 -19.62 0.21
N SER A 369 17.93 -19.03 0.68
CA SER A 369 17.46 -19.25 2.06
C SER A 369 16.90 -20.65 2.29
N TYR A 370 16.57 -21.42 1.23
CA TYR A 370 15.91 -22.73 1.33
C TYR A 370 16.56 -23.69 2.33
N LYS A 371 17.89 -23.86 2.29
CA LYS A 371 18.57 -24.80 3.20
C LYS A 371 18.50 -24.35 4.66
N ILE A 372 18.51 -23.03 4.90
CA ILE A 372 18.44 -22.44 6.24
C ILE A 372 17.01 -22.56 6.78
N MET A 373 16.01 -22.31 5.92
CA MET A 373 14.60 -22.31 6.28
C MET A 373 13.90 -23.67 6.20
N GLN A 374 14.56 -24.70 5.67
CA GLN A 374 13.98 -26.05 5.57
C GLN A 374 13.39 -26.55 6.91
N PRO A 375 14.06 -26.45 8.07
CA PRO A 375 13.50 -26.89 9.34
C PRO A 375 12.22 -26.12 9.75
N VAL A 376 12.15 -24.84 9.40
CA VAL A 376 10.98 -23.98 9.64
C VAL A 376 9.81 -24.44 8.77
N LEU A 377 10.05 -24.66 7.48
CA LEU A 377 9.04 -25.12 6.51
C LEU A 377 8.47 -26.48 6.90
N GLU A 378 9.31 -27.43 7.31
CA GLU A 378 8.89 -28.74 7.81
C GLU A 378 8.01 -28.62 9.05
N ARG A 379 8.36 -27.70 9.95
CA ARG A 379 7.58 -27.42 11.15
C ARG A 379 6.22 -26.79 10.82
N LEU A 380 6.17 -25.83 9.89
CA LEU A 380 4.92 -25.19 9.43
C LEU A 380 3.96 -26.22 8.83
N LEU A 381 4.44 -27.13 7.98
CA LEU A 381 3.61 -28.19 7.40
C LEU A 381 2.98 -29.13 8.44
N LYS A 382 3.62 -29.28 9.60
CA LYS A 382 3.18 -30.18 10.67
C LYS A 382 2.30 -29.49 11.71
N GLU A 383 2.63 -28.25 12.07
CA GLU A 383 2.06 -27.56 13.23
C GLU A 383 1.10 -26.42 12.87
N ALA A 384 1.18 -25.86 11.66
CA ALA A 384 0.35 -24.71 11.28
C ALA A 384 -1.11 -25.12 10.97
N PRO A 385 -2.07 -24.17 11.08
CA PRO A 385 -3.42 -24.35 10.56
C PRO A 385 -3.44 -24.81 9.10
N GLN A 386 -4.45 -25.58 8.72
CA GLN A 386 -4.53 -26.26 7.42
C GLN A 386 -4.35 -25.32 6.23
N ASN A 387 -4.95 -24.13 6.26
CA ASN A 387 -4.81 -23.14 5.19
C ASN A 387 -3.36 -22.66 5.02
N ILE A 388 -2.61 -22.52 6.12
CA ILE A 388 -1.21 -22.08 6.10
C ILE A 388 -0.29 -23.22 5.68
N ALA A 389 -0.56 -24.45 6.14
CA ALA A 389 0.17 -25.63 5.70
C ALA A 389 -0.01 -25.88 4.19
N GLN A 390 -1.23 -25.72 3.67
CA GLN A 390 -1.52 -25.79 2.23
C GLN A 390 -0.78 -24.73 1.44
N GLU A 391 -0.79 -23.48 1.91
CA GLU A 391 -0.07 -22.37 1.27
C GLU A 391 1.45 -22.59 1.30
N THR A 392 2.01 -23.07 2.42
CA THR A 392 3.42 -23.44 2.54
C THR A 392 3.78 -24.52 1.51
N GLN A 393 2.96 -25.57 1.40
CA GLN A 393 3.17 -26.63 0.41
C GLN A 393 3.09 -26.11 -1.02
N ARG A 394 2.17 -25.16 -1.30
CA ARG A 394 2.02 -24.52 -2.60
C ARG A 394 3.29 -23.76 -3.00
N GLN A 395 3.85 -22.94 -2.09
CA GLN A 395 5.10 -22.19 -2.33
C GLN A 395 6.28 -23.14 -2.59
N LEU A 396 6.37 -24.24 -1.83
CA LEU A 396 7.40 -25.27 -2.04
C LEU A 396 7.28 -25.97 -3.40
N ASN A 397 6.07 -26.22 -3.88
CA ASN A 397 5.86 -26.83 -5.20
C ASN A 397 6.25 -25.87 -6.32
N TYR A 398 5.88 -24.59 -6.21
CA TYR A 398 6.26 -23.56 -7.18
C TYR A 398 7.78 -23.48 -7.38
N LEU A 399 8.56 -23.54 -6.29
CA LEU A 399 10.02 -23.52 -6.36
C LEU A 399 10.62 -24.76 -7.03
N LYS A 400 9.97 -25.92 -6.91
CA LYS A 400 10.42 -27.16 -7.57
C LYS A 400 10.12 -27.14 -9.06
N GLU A 401 9.07 -26.44 -9.46
CA GLU A 401 8.65 -26.34 -10.86
C GLU A 401 9.42 -25.26 -11.64
N ASN A 402 10.00 -24.27 -10.95
CA ASN A 402 10.73 -23.14 -11.55
C ASN A 402 12.26 -23.19 -11.34
N LYS A 403 12.80 -24.29 -10.80
CA LYS A 403 14.23 -24.63 -10.77
C LYS A 403 14.54 -25.68 -11.83
#